data_AF-A0A2S6B4Q8-F1
#
_entry.id   AF-A0A2S6B4Q8-F1
#
_cell.length_a   1.000
_cell.length_b   1.000
_cell.length_c   1.000
_cell.angle_alpha   90.00
_cell.angle_beta   90.00
_cell.angle_gamma   90.00
#
_symmetry.space_group_name_H-M   'P 1'
#
loop_
_entity.id
_entity.type
_entity.pdbx_description
1 polymer ?
#
loop_
_entity_poly.entity_id
_entity_poly.type
_entity_poly.pdbx_seq_one_letter_code
_entity_poly.pdbx_strand_id
1 'polypeptide(L)' 'MEQLALYLGVWAVGVLIAGLGVMLCWNATLPRLFPSVPRLGYGRALALMLLCWLLFGAGAIGLSYTLGF' A
#
# COMPACT_ATOMS: atom_id res chain seq x y z
N MET A 1 -6.98 0.17 26.27
CA MET A 1 -5.66 0.11 25.59
C MET A 1 -5.51 -1.15 24.75
N GLU A 2 -5.89 -2.34 25.25
CA GLU A 2 -5.78 -3.61 24.50
C GLU A 2 -6.54 -3.62 23.16
N GLN A 3 -7.75 -3.06 23.13
CA GLN A 3 -8.56 -2.98 21.91
C GLN A 3 -7.92 -2.11 20.82
N LEU A 4 -7.24 -1.03 21.21
CA LEU A 4 -6.50 -0.15 20.32
C LEU A 4 -5.27 -0.86 19.75
N ALA A 5 -4.55 -1.61 20.59
CA ALA A 5 -3.39 -2.40 20.15
C ALA A 5 -3.79 -3.51 19.17
N LEU A 6 -4.91 -4.19 19.41
CA LEU A 6 -5.49 -5.18 18.49
C LEU A 6 -5.88 -4.53 17.16
N TYR A 7 -6.56 -3.38 17.20
CA TYR A 7 -6.95 -2.65 16.00
C TYR A 7 -5.73 -2.23 15.16
N LEU A 8 -4.72 -1.63 15.80
CA LEU A 8 -3.45 -1.26 15.16
C LEU A 8 -2.71 -2.49 14.60
N GLY A 9 -2.73 -3.61 15.32
CA GLY A 9 -2.11 -4.86 14.89
C GLY A 9 -2.76 -5.39 13.61
N VAL A 10 -4.10 -5.49 13.58
CA VAL A 10 -4.84 -5.92 12.39
C VAL A 10 -4.61 -4.97 11.23
N TRP A 11 -4.63 -3.66 11.49
CA TRP A 11 -4.38 -2.65 10.47
C TRP A 11 -2.98 -2.78 9.88
N ALA A 12 -1.95 -2.91 10.73
CA ALA A 12 -0.56 -3.09 10.30
C ALA A 12 -0.38 -4.36 9.47
N VAL A 13 -0.99 -5.47 9.88
CA VAL A 13 -0.99 -6.73 9.10
C VAL A 13 -1.65 -6.52 7.74
N GLY A 14 -2.77 -5.81 7.69
CA GLY A 14 -3.44 -5.46 6.42
C GLY A 14 -2.53 -4.66 5.48
N VAL A 15 -1.80 -3.68 6.00
CA VAL A 15 -0.84 -2.88 5.22
C VAL A 15 0.30 -3.74 4.68
N LEU A 16 0.84 -4.66 5.48
CA LEU A 16 1.90 -5.58 5.04
C LEU A 16 1.41 -6.50 3.91
N ILE A 17 0.21 -7.07 4.05
CA ILE A 17 -0.40 -7.92 3.01
C ILE A 17 -0.63 -7.13 1.71
N ALA A 18 -1.13 -5.90 1.82
CA ALA A 18 -1.31 -5.03 0.66
C ALA A 18 0.01 -4.72 -0.04
N GLY A 19 1.08 -4.43 0.72
CA GLY A 19 2.43 -4.22 0.18
C GLY A 19 2.98 -5.44 -0.56
N LEU A 20 2.70 -6.64 -0.05
CA LEU A 20 3.02 -7.90 -0.73
C LEU A 20 2.25 -8.03 -2.05
N GLY A 21 0.96 -7.70 -2.06
CA GLY A 21 0.13 -7.67 -3.27
C GLY A 21 0.69 -6.74 -4.34
N VAL A 22 1.10 -5.53 -3.96
CA VAL A 22 1.76 -4.57 -4.87
C VAL A 22 3.05 -5.15 -5.43
N MET A 23 3.89 -5.76 -4.60
CA MET A 23 5.14 -6.40 -5.04
C MET A 23 4.88 -7.52 -6.05
N LEU A 24 3.93 -8.41 -5.76
CA LEU A 24 3.58 -9.52 -6.63
C LEU A 24 3.01 -9.02 -7.96
N CYS A 25 2.09 -8.06 -7.90
CA CYS A 25 1.48 -7.47 -9.09
C CYS A 25 2.53 -6.79 -9.96
N TRP A 26 3.44 -6.01 -9.35
CA TRP A 26 4.56 -5.37 -10.04
C TRP A 26 5.46 -6.40 -10.71
N ASN A 27 5.93 -7.40 -9.98
CA ASN A 27 6.85 -8.41 -10.51
C ASN A 27 6.18 -9.34 -11.54
N ALA A 28 4.86 -9.47 -11.54
CA ALA A 28 4.12 -10.26 -12.51
C ALA A 28 3.78 -9.50 -13.80
N THR A 29 3.55 -8.19 -13.73
CA THR A 29 3.10 -7.37 -14.88
C THR A 29 4.22 -6.57 -15.53
N LEU A 30 5.00 -5.82 -14.74
CA LEU A 30 5.97 -4.86 -15.30
C LEU A 30 7.14 -5.50 -16.03
N PRO A 31 7.78 -6.57 -15.54
CA PRO A 31 8.81 -7.26 -16.32
C PRO A 31 8.29 -7.86 -17.63
N ARG A 32 6.99 -8.13 -17.74
CA ARG A 32 6.36 -8.65 -18.96
C ARG A 32 6.06 -7.54 -19.97
N LEU A 33 5.67 -6.36 -19.49
CA LEU A 33 5.34 -5.21 -20.35
C LEU A 33 6.59 -4.39 -20.73
N PHE A 34 7.56 -4.30 -19.83
CA PHE A 34 8.78 -3.52 -19.99
C PHE A 34 9.98 -4.32 -19.47
N PRO A 35 10.69 -5.06 -20.35
CA PRO A 35 11.79 -5.95 -19.94
C PRO A 35 13.01 -5.21 -19.34
N SER A 36 13.08 -3.89 -19.49
CA SER A 36 14.10 -3.02 -18.89
C SER A 36 13.80 -2.63 -17.44
N VAL A 37 12.60 -2.93 -16.91
CA VAL A 37 12.20 -2.53 -15.55
C VAL A 37 12.70 -3.56 -14.52
N PRO A 38 13.51 -3.16 -13.54
CA PRO A 38 14.01 -4.07 -12.51
C PRO A 38 12.89 -4.56 -11.60
N ARG A 39 13.02 -5.79 -11.10
CA ARG A 39 12.10 -6.36 -10.11
C ARG A 39 12.09 -5.51 -8.84
N LEU A 40 10.91 -5.34 -8.27
CA LEU A 40 10.71 -4.57 -7.05
C LEU A 40 10.86 -5.49 -5.85
N GLY A 41 11.80 -5.18 -4.96
CA GLY A 41 11.93 -5.83 -3.66
C GLY A 41 10.84 -5.36 -2.70
N TYR A 42 10.52 -6.18 -1.68
CA TYR A 42 9.43 -5.93 -0.73
C TYR A 42 9.49 -4.54 -0.09
N GLY A 43 10.65 -4.12 0.41
CA GLY A 43 10.82 -2.79 1.03
C GLY A 43 10.57 -1.62 0.06
N ARG A 44 10.93 -1.77 -1.22
CA ARG A 44 10.64 -0.76 -2.25
C ARG A 44 9.17 -0.76 -2.64
N ALA A 45 8.52 -1.92 -2.66
CA ALA A 45 7.08 -2.03 -2.88
C ALA A 45 6.27 -1.37 -1.76
N LEU A 46 6.69 -1.57 -0.51
CA LEU A 46 6.11 -0.89 0.66
C LEU A 46 6.30 0.62 0.59
N ALA A 47 7.51 1.09 0.26
CA ALA A 47 7.78 2.52 0.10
C ALA A 47 6.91 3.12 -1.03
N LEU A 48 6.82 2.45 -2.18
CA LEU A 48 5.97 2.87 -3.30
C LEU A 48 4.49 2.89 -2.87
N MET A 49 4.02 1.85 -2.18
CA MET A 49 2.65 1.78 -1.67
C MET A 49 2.37 2.91 -0.69
N LEU A 50 3.28 3.19 0.25
CA LEU A 50 3.15 4.30 1.20
C LEU A 50 3.16 5.65 0.49
N LEU A 51 4.03 5.85 -0.50
CA LEU A 51 4.02 7.05 -1.33
C LEU A 51 2.72 7.18 -2.11
N CYS A 52 2.23 6.11 -2.74
CA CYS A 52 0.92 6.10 -3.39
C CYS A 52 -0.20 6.38 -2.40
N TRP A 53 -0.12 5.84 -1.19
CA TRP A 53 -1.11 6.07 -0.15
C TRP A 53 -1.06 7.51 0.39
N LEU A 54 0.11 8.14 0.46
CA LEU A 54 0.24 9.56 0.79
C LEU A 54 -0.27 10.46 -0.35
N LEU A 55 0.07 10.13 -1.59
CA LEU A 55 -0.29 10.93 -2.77
C LEU A 55 -1.76 10.80 -3.16
N PHE A 56 -2.34 9.60 -3.02
CA PHE A 56 -3.70 9.29 -3.46
C PHE A 56 -4.65 8.94 -2.31
N GLY A 57 -4.14 8.36 -1.22
CA GLY A 57 -4.93 8.03 -0.02
C GLY A 57 -5.18 9.24 0.89
N ALA A 58 -4.35 10.28 0.87
CA ALA A 58 -4.70 11.58 1.45
C ALA A 58 -5.99 12.15 0.81
N GLY A 59 -6.23 11.81 -0.47
CA GLY A 59 -7.47 12.09 -1.17
C GLY A 59 -8.68 11.33 -0.62
N ALA A 60 -8.52 10.09 -0.15
CA ALA A 60 -9.61 9.32 0.49
C ALA A 60 -9.96 9.89 1.87
N ILE A 61 -8.96 10.32 2.65
CA ILE A 61 -9.17 11.02 3.93
C ILE A 61 -9.83 12.39 3.69
N GLY A 62 -9.39 13.12 2.65
CA GLY A 62 -10.01 14.37 2.21
C GLY A 62 -11.44 14.18 1.67
N LEU A 63 -11.73 13.08 0.98
CA LEU A 63 -13.08 12.71 0.50
C LEU A 63 -14.00 12.36 1.66
N SER A 64 -13.56 11.61 2.66
CA SER A 64 -14.36 11.36 3.87
C SER A 64 -14.69 12.67 4.60
N TYR A 65 -13.73 13.59 4.69
CA TYR A 65 -13.91 14.90 5.32
C TYR A 65 -14.85 15.83 4.51
N THR A 66 -14.81 15.76 3.18
CA THR A 66 -15.72 16.54 2.30
C THR A 66 -17.10 15.91 2.12
N LEU A 67 -17.22 14.58 2.24
CA LEU A 67 -18.49 13.85 2.22
C LEU A 67 -19.17 13.78 3.59
N GLY A 68 -18.52 14.25 4.66
CA GLY A 68 -19.13 14.44 5.98
C GLY A 68 -19.41 13.16 6.78
N PHE A 69 -18.58 12.12 6.63
CA PHE A 69 -18.59 10.92 7.48
C PHE A 69 -17.73 11.10 8.73
#